data_AF-A0A2V8CV12-F1
#
_entry.id   AF-A0A2V8CV12-F1
#
_cell.length_a   1.000
_cell.length_b   1.000
_cell.length_c   1.000
_cell.angle_alpha   90.00
_cell.angle_beta   90.00
_cell.angle_gamma   90.00
#
_symmetry.space_group_name_H-M   'P 1'
#
loop_
_entity.id
_entity.type
_entity.pdbx_description
1 polymer ?
#
loop_
_entity_poly.entity_id
_entity_poly.type
_entity_poly.pdbx_seq_one_letter_code
_entity_poly.pdbx_strand_id
1 'polypeptide(L)'
;MPERLRPAPRSRPPERAEPSRAHRDGRVRRGHAHPRRPLRLDLDLRRGCARSRATGRAVVARGAARADAVYLPFPAASAADFQTFGRAIGISGASVTIPHKVSMLDYVDEADPVARRIGAINTISVEDRRWIGANTDAGGFLEPLRDCMALAGVRAAVLGAGGAARAVTVALASSGCSTRLHARNREQARQVAALASIEVGPWPPEPGSWDLLVNCTPIGMHPRVDETPIPADQITGRCVYDLVYNPPGTRLLREAAAVGCQTIGGLEMLAAQARDQFQRWTGRTPRAGVMREAALTRFAEFARNENHVVR
;
A
#
# COMPACT_ATOMS: atom_id res chain seq x y z
N MET A 1 -50.14 52.80 32.55
CA MET A 1 -48.83 52.39 32.02
C MET A 1 -48.89 52.37 30.49
N PRO A 2 -48.29 53.36 29.80
CA PRO A 2 -48.19 53.41 28.33
C PRO A 2 -46.80 52.97 27.81
N GLU A 3 -46.68 52.85 26.48
CA GLU A 3 -45.49 52.34 25.76
C GLU A 3 -44.33 53.35 25.57
N ARG A 4 -43.13 52.81 25.24
CA ARG A 4 -42.00 53.31 24.38
C ARG A 4 -40.75 52.43 24.67
N LEU A 5 -39.75 52.20 23.81
CA LEU A 5 -39.47 52.49 22.39
C LEU A 5 -38.42 51.47 21.83
N ARG A 6 -38.02 51.55 20.55
CA ARG A 6 -37.12 50.59 19.83
C ARG A 6 -35.65 51.07 19.66
N PRO A 7 -34.68 50.20 19.24
CA PRO A 7 -33.23 50.38 19.48
C PRO A 7 -32.36 50.87 18.28
N ALA A 8 -31.06 51.16 18.55
CA ALA A 8 -30.01 51.58 17.59
C ALA A 8 -28.58 51.12 18.06
N PRO A 9 -27.43 51.35 17.35
CA PRO A 9 -26.44 50.26 17.15
C PRO A 9 -24.93 50.54 17.46
N ARG A 10 -24.05 49.68 16.89
CA ARG A 10 -22.60 49.40 17.10
C ARG A 10 -21.58 50.57 16.92
N SER A 11 -20.35 50.34 17.41
CA SER A 11 -19.11 51.09 17.07
C SER A 11 -17.84 50.22 16.86
N ARG A 12 -16.77 50.85 16.31
CA ARG A 12 -15.38 50.42 15.96
C ARG A 12 -14.47 51.70 16.11
N PRO A 13 -13.15 51.79 15.79
CA PRO A 13 -12.14 50.82 15.29
C PRO A 13 -11.06 50.54 16.38
N PRO A 14 -9.73 50.87 16.36
CA PRO A 14 -8.76 51.43 15.38
C PRO A 14 -7.75 50.38 14.82
N GLU A 15 -6.53 50.78 14.40
CA GLU A 15 -5.48 49.95 13.76
C GLU A 15 -4.04 50.53 13.97
N ARG A 16 -2.98 49.72 13.74
CA ARG A 16 -1.54 50.02 13.44
C ARG A 16 -0.52 50.29 14.55
N ALA A 17 0.61 49.56 14.50
CA ALA A 17 1.98 50.08 14.22
C ALA A 17 3.01 48.93 14.05
N GLU A 18 4.09 49.15 13.27
CA GLU A 18 5.29 48.28 13.19
C GLU A 18 6.51 48.94 13.86
N PRO A 19 7.53 48.17 14.27
CA PRO A 19 8.93 48.62 14.22
C PRO A 19 9.90 47.60 13.56
N SER A 20 11.16 48.02 13.39
CA SER A 20 12.08 47.50 12.37
C SER A 20 13.18 46.50 12.84
N ARG A 21 14.04 46.10 11.90
CA ARG A 21 15.06 45.03 12.03
C ARG A 21 16.29 45.42 12.86
N ALA A 22 16.85 44.46 13.60
CA ALA A 22 18.28 44.41 13.95
C ALA A 22 18.77 42.94 14.12
N HIS A 23 20.05 42.67 13.84
CA HIS A 23 20.66 41.33 13.96
C HIS A 23 21.13 41.01 15.40
N ARG A 24 21.04 39.72 15.79
CA ARG A 24 22.13 39.00 16.46
C ARG A 24 21.94 37.48 16.40
N ASP A 25 23.03 36.74 16.59
CA ASP A 25 23.11 35.29 16.39
C ASP A 25 22.32 34.44 17.41
N GLY A 26 21.71 33.37 16.91
CA GLY A 26 21.14 32.29 17.71
C GLY A 26 21.25 30.96 16.97
N ARG A 27 22.13 30.05 17.42
CA ARG A 27 22.38 28.75 16.77
C ARG A 27 21.18 27.80 16.90
N VAL A 28 20.22 27.87 15.97
CA VAL A 28 19.14 26.89 15.86
C VAL A 28 19.72 25.54 15.41
N ARG A 29 19.78 24.57 16.33
CA ARG A 29 20.15 23.18 16.02
C ARG A 29 19.10 22.59 15.07
N ARG A 30 19.47 22.36 13.80
CA ARG A 30 18.59 21.66 12.84
C ARG A 30 18.44 20.19 13.25
N GLY A 31 17.30 19.86 13.87
CA GLY A 31 16.88 18.47 14.08
C GLY A 31 16.89 17.72 12.74
N HIS A 32 17.47 16.52 12.74
CA HIS A 32 17.67 15.76 11.50
C HIS A 32 16.34 15.22 10.97
N ALA A 33 15.79 15.88 9.95
CA ALA A 33 14.70 15.34 9.16
C ALA A 33 15.22 14.12 8.38
N HIS A 34 14.87 12.91 8.81
CA HIS A 34 15.17 11.69 8.06
C HIS A 34 14.62 11.80 6.62
N PRO A 35 15.45 11.57 5.58
CA PRO A 35 14.96 11.55 4.22
C PRO A 35 14.01 10.34 4.04
N ARG A 36 12.72 10.62 3.85
CA ARG A 36 11.72 9.61 3.49
C ARG A 36 12.10 9.06 2.11
N ARG A 37 12.68 7.85 2.07
CA ARG A 37 13.03 7.16 0.82
C ARG A 37 11.76 7.05 -0.06
N PRO A 38 11.72 7.61 -1.28
CA PRO A 38 10.58 7.45 -2.16
C PRO A 38 10.48 5.98 -2.60
N LEU A 39 9.28 5.41 -2.52
CA LEU A 39 8.99 4.07 -3.02
C LEU A 39 8.75 4.13 -4.54
N ARG A 40 9.08 3.06 -5.25
CA ARG A 40 9.20 3.06 -6.72
C ARG A 40 7.86 2.74 -7.39
N LEU A 41 7.46 3.55 -8.37
CA LEU A 41 6.56 3.12 -9.44
C LEU A 41 7.42 2.58 -10.58
N ASP A 42 6.96 1.58 -11.34
CA ASP A 42 7.77 0.91 -12.37
C ASP A 42 7.06 0.79 -13.74
N LEU A 43 7.85 0.85 -14.84
CA LEU A 43 7.44 1.06 -16.26
C LEU A 43 8.47 0.44 -17.26
N ASP A 44 8.24 0.06 -18.52
CA ASP A 44 7.19 0.30 -19.52
C ASP A 44 7.31 -0.72 -20.70
N LEU A 45 6.28 -0.83 -21.55
CA LEU A 45 6.28 -1.59 -22.82
C LEU A 45 6.25 -0.65 -24.03
N ARG A 46 7.16 -0.83 -25.00
CA ARG A 46 7.11 -0.11 -26.29
C ARG A 46 7.15 -1.06 -27.47
N ARG A 47 6.12 -0.99 -28.34
CA ARG A 47 6.20 -1.57 -29.69
C ARG A 47 7.06 -0.69 -30.59
N GLY A 48 8.33 -1.07 -30.76
CA GLY A 48 9.11 -0.80 -31.97
C GLY A 48 9.53 0.65 -32.24
N CYS A 49 10.74 1.01 -31.81
CA CYS A 49 11.66 1.78 -32.66
C CYS A 49 13.12 1.41 -32.34
N ALA A 50 14.04 1.66 -33.27
CA ALA A 50 15.33 1.00 -33.29
C ALA A 50 16.40 1.62 -32.36
N ARG A 51 17.26 0.73 -31.82
CA ARG A 51 18.65 0.98 -31.38
C ARG A 51 18.92 2.25 -30.55
N SER A 52 18.88 2.10 -29.22
CA SER A 52 19.69 2.93 -28.31
C SER A 52 20.41 2.07 -27.27
N ARG A 53 21.64 2.46 -26.90
CA ARG A 53 22.44 1.81 -25.85
C ARG A 53 22.54 2.77 -24.66
N ALA A 54 21.70 2.58 -23.65
CA ALA A 54 21.73 3.35 -22.40
C ALA A 54 21.86 2.40 -21.19
N THR A 55 22.84 2.65 -20.32
CA THR A 55 23.16 1.77 -19.18
C THR A 55 22.31 2.07 -17.94
N GLY A 56 21.11 1.50 -17.89
CA GLY A 56 20.36 1.26 -16.66
C GLY A 56 20.10 -0.25 -16.50
N ARG A 57 20.26 -0.81 -15.28
CA ARG A 57 19.95 -2.23 -15.02
C ARG A 57 18.43 -2.44 -14.95
N ALA A 58 17.80 -2.55 -16.12
CA ALA A 58 16.40 -2.93 -16.27
C ALA A 58 16.15 -4.34 -15.72
N VAL A 59 14.99 -4.55 -15.10
CA VAL A 59 14.51 -5.92 -14.81
C VAL A 59 13.96 -6.50 -16.11
N VAL A 60 14.84 -7.10 -16.91
CA VAL A 60 14.42 -7.79 -18.14
C VAL A 60 13.94 -9.18 -17.76
N ALA A 61 12.63 -9.43 -17.91
CA ALA A 61 12.02 -10.75 -17.71
C ALA A 61 12.44 -11.72 -18.83
N ARG A 62 13.70 -12.21 -18.79
CA ARG A 62 14.23 -13.21 -19.74
C ARG A 62 13.76 -14.62 -19.38
N GLY A 63 12.45 -14.84 -19.41
CA GLY A 63 11.83 -16.16 -19.18
C GLY A 63 10.31 -16.10 -19.35
N ALA A 64 9.80 -16.85 -20.35
CA ALA A 64 8.43 -16.78 -20.86
C ALA A 64 8.05 -15.41 -21.49
N ALA A 65 7.49 -15.46 -22.71
CA ALA A 65 7.10 -14.31 -23.55
C ALA A 65 8.23 -13.31 -23.89
N ARG A 66 8.67 -13.27 -25.16
CA ARG A 66 9.38 -12.10 -25.69
C ARG A 66 8.39 -10.95 -25.94
N ALA A 67 7.98 -10.29 -24.86
CA ALA A 67 7.45 -8.93 -24.94
C ALA A 67 8.63 -7.95 -25.03
N ASP A 68 8.52 -6.91 -25.86
CA ASP A 68 9.54 -5.87 -25.99
C ASP A 68 9.35 -4.85 -24.86
N ALA A 69 9.87 -5.22 -23.69
CA ALA A 69 9.46 -4.67 -22.40
C ALA A 69 10.67 -4.39 -21.49
N VAL A 70 10.55 -3.35 -20.69
CA VAL A 70 11.42 -3.09 -19.53
C VAL A 70 10.57 -2.80 -18.30
N TYR A 71 11.14 -2.91 -17.11
CA TYR A 71 10.51 -2.52 -15.86
C TYR A 71 11.53 -1.72 -15.05
N LEU A 72 11.26 -0.43 -14.90
CA LEU A 72 12.18 0.66 -14.58
C LEU A 72 11.57 1.62 -13.55
N PRO A 73 12.31 2.03 -12.50
CA PRO A 73 11.74 2.81 -11.40
C PRO A 73 11.69 4.31 -11.68
N PHE A 74 10.50 4.89 -11.49
CA PHE A 74 10.20 6.32 -11.54
C PHE A 74 9.73 6.83 -10.17
N PRO A 75 10.61 7.47 -9.39
CA PRO A 75 10.21 8.18 -8.17
C PRO A 75 9.45 9.45 -8.54
N ALA A 76 8.15 9.49 -8.21
CA ALA A 76 7.29 10.65 -8.48
C ALA A 76 7.09 11.52 -7.24
N ALA A 77 7.11 12.84 -7.41
CA ALA A 77 6.82 13.82 -6.35
C ALA A 77 5.32 13.87 -6.01
N SER A 78 4.45 13.70 -7.01
CA SER A 78 2.99 13.63 -6.85
C SER A 78 2.34 12.73 -7.91
N ALA A 79 1.04 12.47 -7.77
CA ALA A 79 0.26 11.77 -8.80
C ALA A 79 0.13 12.60 -10.11
N ALA A 80 -0.05 13.92 -10.01
CA ALA A 80 -0.10 14.83 -11.18
C ALA A 80 1.23 14.86 -11.96
N ASP A 81 2.34 14.89 -11.24
CA ASP A 81 3.71 14.82 -11.76
C ASP A 81 3.93 13.52 -12.55
N PHE A 82 3.61 12.37 -11.94
CA PHE A 82 3.64 11.08 -12.62
C PHE A 82 2.71 11.01 -13.83
N GLN A 83 1.47 11.53 -13.73
CA GLN A 83 0.52 11.51 -14.83
C GLN A 83 1.05 12.30 -16.04
N THR A 84 1.58 13.49 -15.79
CA THR A 84 2.16 14.37 -16.82
C THR A 84 3.35 13.70 -17.50
N PHE A 85 4.29 13.17 -16.72
CA PHE A 85 5.46 12.47 -17.23
C PHE A 85 5.09 11.19 -18.00
N GLY A 86 4.23 10.35 -17.45
CA GLY A 86 3.80 9.09 -18.06
C GLY A 86 3.05 9.28 -19.37
N ARG A 87 2.16 10.29 -19.45
CA ARG A 87 1.48 10.62 -20.72
C ARG A 87 2.48 11.20 -21.75
N ALA A 88 3.48 11.98 -21.32
CA ALA A 88 4.50 12.54 -22.21
C ALA A 88 5.44 11.46 -22.80
N ILE A 89 5.81 10.43 -22.04
CA ILE A 89 6.64 9.32 -22.55
C ILE A 89 5.83 8.20 -23.21
N GLY A 90 4.49 8.24 -23.16
CA GLY A 90 3.61 7.29 -23.85
C GLY A 90 3.59 5.88 -23.27
N ILE A 91 3.36 5.76 -21.95
CA ILE A 91 3.39 4.48 -21.23
C ILE A 91 2.24 3.52 -21.59
N SER A 92 2.48 2.22 -21.42
CA SER A 92 1.48 1.14 -21.55
C SER A 92 0.82 0.71 -20.23
N GLY A 93 1.44 0.98 -19.07
CA GLY A 93 0.88 0.64 -17.77
C GLY A 93 1.91 0.51 -16.65
N ALA A 94 1.53 0.88 -15.42
CA ALA A 94 2.44 1.08 -14.29
C ALA A 94 1.92 0.47 -12.98
N SER A 95 2.85 0.08 -12.09
CA SER A 95 2.53 -0.18 -10.68
C SER A 95 2.56 1.10 -9.87
N VAL A 96 1.51 1.35 -9.08
CA VAL A 96 1.36 2.50 -8.17
C VAL A 96 1.53 2.02 -6.74
N THR A 97 2.30 2.76 -5.93
CA THR A 97 2.61 2.35 -4.54
C THR A 97 2.61 3.52 -3.56
N ILE A 98 2.95 3.26 -2.28
CA ILE A 98 2.92 4.26 -1.20
C ILE A 98 3.83 5.46 -1.54
N PRO A 99 3.39 6.72 -1.41
CA PRO A 99 2.11 7.17 -0.84
C PRO A 99 0.96 7.30 -1.85
N HIS A 100 1.24 7.19 -3.15
CA HIS A 100 0.37 7.65 -4.24
C HIS A 100 -0.84 6.76 -4.58
N LYS A 101 -0.99 5.57 -3.96
CA LYS A 101 -2.12 4.64 -4.26
C LYS A 101 -3.50 5.28 -4.14
N VAL A 102 -3.71 6.19 -3.19
CA VAL A 102 -5.00 6.90 -3.02
C VAL A 102 -5.14 8.02 -4.04
N SER A 103 -4.17 8.94 -4.08
CA SER A 103 -4.24 10.15 -4.93
C SER A 103 -4.23 9.85 -6.43
N MET A 104 -3.62 8.75 -6.88
CA MET A 104 -3.62 8.39 -8.31
C MET A 104 -5.01 8.01 -8.86
N LEU A 105 -6.00 7.73 -7.99
CA LEU A 105 -7.38 7.49 -8.40
C LEU A 105 -7.99 8.72 -9.10
N ASP A 106 -7.53 9.93 -8.75
CA ASP A 106 -7.98 11.20 -9.34
C ASP A 106 -7.24 11.54 -10.66
N TYR A 107 -6.26 10.73 -11.07
CA TYR A 107 -5.41 10.95 -12.26
C TYR A 107 -5.47 9.80 -13.28
N VAL A 108 -6.48 8.94 -13.20
CA VAL A 108 -6.83 7.94 -14.23
C VAL A 108 -8.12 8.35 -14.95
N ASP A 109 -8.25 7.95 -16.21
CA ASP A 109 -9.43 8.27 -17.03
C ASP A 109 -10.63 7.38 -16.69
N GLU A 110 -10.37 6.14 -16.24
CA GLU A 110 -11.35 5.24 -15.63
C GLU A 110 -10.75 4.45 -14.46
N ALA A 111 -11.58 3.80 -13.64
CA ALA A 111 -11.13 2.91 -12.59
C ALA A 111 -12.08 1.74 -12.33
N ASP A 112 -11.54 0.55 -12.05
CA ASP A 112 -12.30 -0.67 -11.73
C ASP A 112 -13.29 -0.39 -10.58
N PRO A 113 -14.53 -0.94 -10.60
CA PRO A 113 -15.50 -0.75 -9.51
C PRO A 113 -14.96 -1.15 -8.12
N VAL A 114 -14.13 -2.20 -8.06
CA VAL A 114 -13.43 -2.63 -6.83
C VAL A 114 -12.43 -1.57 -6.37
N ALA A 115 -11.65 -1.00 -7.29
CA ALA A 115 -10.66 0.03 -6.97
C ALA A 115 -11.32 1.35 -6.50
N ARG A 116 -12.46 1.71 -7.11
CA ARG A 116 -13.32 2.82 -6.66
C ARG A 116 -13.86 2.57 -5.24
N ARG A 117 -14.35 1.35 -4.92
CA ARG A 117 -14.82 0.98 -3.56
C ARG A 117 -13.69 1.02 -2.51
N ILE A 118 -12.47 0.63 -2.88
CA ILE A 118 -11.28 0.73 -2.02
C ILE A 118 -10.83 2.20 -1.85
N GLY A 119 -11.18 3.07 -2.81
CA GLY A 119 -10.67 4.43 -2.90
C GLY A 119 -9.14 4.48 -3.06
N ALA A 120 -8.57 3.51 -3.78
CA ALA A 120 -7.14 3.45 -4.10
C ALA A 120 -6.86 2.48 -5.26
N ILE A 121 -5.90 2.84 -6.11
CA ILE A 121 -5.37 1.99 -7.18
C ILE A 121 -3.92 1.60 -6.89
N ASN A 122 -3.52 0.40 -7.30
CA ASN A 122 -2.11 -0.05 -7.26
C ASN A 122 -1.55 -0.32 -8.66
N THR A 123 -2.36 -0.17 -9.72
CA THR A 123 -2.08 -0.59 -11.08
C THR A 123 -2.75 0.37 -12.05
N ILE A 124 -2.07 0.68 -13.15
CA ILE A 124 -2.61 1.40 -14.31
C ILE A 124 -2.38 0.51 -15.54
N SER A 125 -3.39 0.28 -16.37
CA SER A 125 -3.22 -0.11 -17.78
C SER A 125 -3.51 1.09 -18.68
N VAL A 126 -2.99 1.08 -19.92
CA VAL A 126 -3.26 2.14 -20.91
C VAL A 126 -3.84 1.54 -22.19
N GLU A 127 -5.07 1.91 -22.48
CA GLU A 127 -5.88 1.39 -23.59
C GLU A 127 -6.38 2.61 -24.40
N ASP A 128 -6.08 2.69 -25.69
CA ASP A 128 -6.36 3.84 -26.57
C ASP A 128 -5.93 5.21 -26.01
N ARG A 129 -4.79 5.22 -25.28
CA ARG A 129 -4.20 6.34 -24.52
C ARG A 129 -4.97 6.74 -23.25
N ARG A 130 -6.06 6.05 -22.92
CA ARG A 130 -6.83 6.20 -21.68
C ARG A 130 -6.18 5.38 -20.57
N TRP A 131 -6.02 5.97 -19.40
CA TRP A 131 -5.45 5.33 -18.21
C TRP A 131 -6.56 4.66 -17.40
N ILE A 132 -6.47 3.35 -17.20
CA ILE A 132 -7.46 2.56 -16.45
C ILE A 132 -6.82 2.13 -15.13
N GLY A 133 -7.36 2.64 -14.02
CA GLY A 133 -6.87 2.39 -12.67
C GLY A 133 -7.48 1.13 -12.04
N ALA A 134 -6.63 0.21 -11.60
CA ALA A 134 -7.02 -1.06 -11.01
C ALA A 134 -6.41 -1.27 -9.61
N ASN A 135 -7.02 -2.19 -8.84
CA ASN A 135 -6.52 -2.62 -7.54
C ASN A 135 -6.35 -4.14 -7.50
N THR A 136 -5.13 -4.60 -7.81
CA THR A 136 -4.74 -6.00 -7.78
C THR A 136 -4.32 -6.47 -6.37
N ASP A 137 -4.15 -5.55 -5.41
CA ASP A 137 -3.87 -5.88 -4.00
C ASP A 137 -5.02 -6.73 -3.43
N ALA A 138 -6.27 -6.33 -3.70
CA ALA A 138 -7.46 -7.03 -3.19
C ALA A 138 -7.56 -8.46 -3.74
N GLY A 139 -7.34 -8.65 -5.05
CA GLY A 139 -7.32 -9.97 -5.68
C GLY A 139 -6.17 -10.84 -5.18
N GLY A 140 -4.95 -10.29 -5.16
CA GLY A 140 -3.75 -11.00 -4.69
C GLY A 140 -3.76 -11.32 -3.20
N PHE A 141 -4.47 -10.56 -2.38
CA PHE A 141 -4.72 -10.91 -0.98
C PHE A 141 -5.71 -12.08 -0.84
N LEU A 142 -6.84 -12.04 -1.55
CA LEU A 142 -7.88 -13.07 -1.44
C LEU A 142 -7.45 -14.43 -2.01
N GLU A 143 -6.54 -14.46 -2.98
CA GLU A 143 -6.14 -15.70 -3.65
C GLU A 143 -5.51 -16.74 -2.71
N PRO A 144 -4.42 -16.46 -1.95
CA PRO A 144 -3.84 -17.43 -1.03
C PRO A 144 -4.78 -17.91 0.09
N LEU A 145 -5.84 -17.16 0.39
CA LEU A 145 -6.85 -17.57 1.38
C LEU A 145 -7.81 -18.65 0.86
N ARG A 146 -7.97 -18.81 -0.45
CA ARG A 146 -8.93 -19.77 -1.06
C ARG A 146 -8.65 -21.21 -0.65
N ASP A 147 -7.37 -21.58 -0.62
CA ASP A 147 -6.91 -22.92 -0.23
C ASP A 147 -6.82 -23.10 1.29
N CYS A 148 -7.07 -22.02 2.07
CA CYS A 148 -7.04 -22.02 3.53
C CYS A 148 -8.44 -22.05 4.16
N MET A 149 -9.41 -21.30 3.62
CA MET A 149 -10.77 -21.23 4.17
C MET A 149 -11.80 -20.64 3.19
N ALA A 150 -13.05 -21.11 3.29
CA ALA A 150 -14.19 -20.39 2.77
C ALA A 150 -14.44 -19.14 3.63
N LEU A 151 -14.48 -17.95 3.00
CA LEU A 151 -14.47 -16.66 3.69
C LEU A 151 -15.81 -16.17 4.24
N ALA A 152 -16.94 -16.70 3.75
CA ALA A 152 -18.27 -16.29 4.20
C ALA A 152 -18.49 -16.66 5.68
N GLY A 153 -18.82 -15.66 6.51
CA GLY A 153 -19.02 -15.82 7.95
C GLY A 153 -17.74 -15.88 8.80
N VAL A 154 -16.54 -15.92 8.19
CA VAL A 154 -15.26 -15.92 8.91
C VAL A 154 -15.10 -14.63 9.71
N ARG A 155 -14.71 -14.73 10.98
CA ARG A 155 -14.37 -13.57 11.81
C ARG A 155 -12.95 -13.13 11.51
N ALA A 156 -12.78 -11.95 10.93
CA ALA A 156 -11.50 -11.48 10.42
C ALA A 156 -11.01 -10.21 11.15
N ALA A 157 -9.91 -10.30 11.87
CA ALA A 157 -9.26 -9.18 12.55
C ALA A 157 -8.15 -8.60 11.66
N VAL A 158 -8.31 -7.35 11.21
CA VAL A 158 -7.34 -6.65 10.34
C VAL A 158 -6.51 -5.68 11.18
N LEU A 159 -5.20 -5.85 11.21
CA LEU A 159 -4.27 -5.02 11.98
C LEU A 159 -3.68 -3.90 11.11
N GLY A 160 -3.92 -2.64 11.50
CA GLY A 160 -3.41 -1.44 10.82
C GLY A 160 -4.45 -0.75 9.93
N ALA A 161 -4.16 0.50 9.55
CA ALA A 161 -5.05 1.35 8.75
C ALA A 161 -4.33 2.00 7.54
N GLY A 162 -3.29 1.33 7.03
CA GLY A 162 -2.51 1.78 5.86
C GLY A 162 -3.17 1.42 4.52
N GLY A 163 -2.47 1.71 3.41
CA GLY A 163 -2.98 1.44 2.05
C GLY A 163 -3.34 -0.02 1.80
N ALA A 164 -2.54 -0.98 2.28
CA ALA A 164 -2.86 -2.40 2.20
C ALA A 164 -4.12 -2.77 3.02
N ALA A 165 -4.29 -2.16 4.20
CA ALA A 165 -5.46 -2.40 5.05
C ALA A 165 -6.77 -1.95 4.39
N ARG A 166 -6.77 -0.92 3.54
CA ARG A 166 -7.94 -0.53 2.73
C ARG A 166 -8.36 -1.64 1.78
N ALA A 167 -7.42 -2.17 1.01
CA ALA A 167 -7.69 -3.26 0.08
C ALA A 167 -8.17 -4.53 0.81
N VAL A 168 -7.47 -4.94 1.86
CA VAL A 168 -7.82 -6.11 2.70
C VAL A 168 -9.21 -5.96 3.33
N THR A 169 -9.50 -4.81 3.95
CA THR A 169 -10.79 -4.56 4.64
C THR A 169 -11.97 -4.68 3.67
N VAL A 170 -11.87 -4.03 2.51
CA VAL A 170 -12.93 -4.07 1.49
C VAL A 170 -13.02 -5.46 0.85
N ALA A 171 -11.90 -6.16 0.65
CA ALA A 171 -11.86 -7.51 0.09
C ALA A 171 -12.53 -8.54 1.01
N LEU A 172 -12.21 -8.54 2.32
CA LEU A 172 -12.80 -9.43 3.32
C LEU A 172 -14.30 -9.19 3.47
N ALA A 173 -14.72 -7.93 3.66
CA ALA A 173 -16.13 -7.59 3.79
C ALA A 173 -16.93 -7.90 2.50
N SER A 174 -16.35 -7.68 1.32
CA SER A 174 -16.98 -8.07 0.04
C SER A 174 -17.02 -9.60 -0.16
N SER A 175 -16.20 -10.36 0.58
CA SER A 175 -16.21 -11.83 0.60
C SER A 175 -17.10 -12.41 1.71
N GLY A 176 -17.86 -11.56 2.42
CA GLY A 176 -18.77 -11.99 3.49
C GLY A 176 -18.12 -12.28 4.84
N CYS A 177 -16.87 -11.85 5.09
CA CYS A 177 -16.23 -11.97 6.40
C CYS A 177 -16.86 -11.00 7.41
N SER A 178 -17.12 -11.47 8.64
CA SER A 178 -17.37 -10.61 9.79
C SER A 178 -16.06 -9.92 10.18
N THR A 179 -15.81 -8.75 9.59
CA THR A 179 -14.49 -8.09 9.61
C THR A 179 -14.46 -6.98 10.66
N ARG A 180 -13.39 -6.90 11.45
CA ARG A 180 -13.15 -5.82 12.42
C ARG A 180 -11.74 -5.27 12.25
N LEU A 181 -11.60 -3.94 12.31
CA LEU A 181 -10.34 -3.24 12.10
C LEU A 181 -9.71 -2.82 13.42
N HIS A 182 -8.41 -3.06 13.58
CA HIS A 182 -7.67 -2.77 14.80
C HIS A 182 -6.45 -1.91 14.46
N ALA A 183 -6.37 -0.67 14.93
CA ALA A 183 -5.18 0.16 14.70
C ALA A 183 -4.96 1.21 15.80
N ARG A 184 -3.68 1.53 16.07
CA ARG A 184 -3.26 2.52 17.07
C ARG A 184 -3.79 3.93 16.79
N ASN A 185 -3.87 4.33 15.51
CA ASN A 185 -4.55 5.57 15.11
C ASN A 185 -6.03 5.28 14.84
N ARG A 186 -6.88 5.55 15.84
CA ARG A 186 -8.33 5.33 15.76
C ARG A 186 -9.04 6.16 14.68
N GLU A 187 -8.52 7.33 14.34
CA GLU A 187 -9.15 8.18 13.33
C GLU A 187 -8.89 7.65 11.91
N GLN A 188 -7.63 7.29 11.63
CA GLN A 188 -7.29 6.57 10.40
C GLN A 188 -8.04 5.22 10.32
N ALA A 189 -8.26 4.53 11.45
CA ALA A 189 -9.05 3.31 11.48
C ALA A 189 -10.50 3.54 11.04
N ARG A 190 -11.20 4.56 11.57
CA ARG A 190 -12.58 4.91 11.16
C ARG A 190 -12.67 5.15 9.65
N GLN A 191 -11.72 5.90 9.09
CA GLN A 191 -11.66 6.22 7.66
C GLN A 191 -11.48 4.98 6.76
N VAL A 192 -10.82 3.93 7.25
CA VAL A 192 -10.67 2.64 6.53
C VAL A 192 -11.90 1.75 6.76
N ALA A 193 -12.42 1.71 7.98
CA ALA A 193 -13.58 0.91 8.37
C ALA A 193 -14.86 1.34 7.61
N ALA A 194 -15.04 2.65 7.40
CA ALA A 194 -16.16 3.22 6.66
C ALA A 194 -16.24 2.77 5.18
N LEU A 195 -15.13 2.35 4.57
CA LEU A 195 -15.10 1.85 3.18
C LEU A 195 -15.88 0.53 2.99
N ALA A 196 -16.07 -0.18 4.09
CA ALA A 196 -16.70 -1.50 4.16
C ALA A 196 -17.90 -1.56 5.13
N SER A 197 -18.24 -0.44 5.77
CA SER A 197 -19.23 -0.35 6.86
C SER A 197 -18.94 -1.30 8.03
N ILE A 198 -17.67 -1.46 8.41
CA ILE A 198 -17.23 -2.34 9.50
C ILE A 198 -16.90 -1.60 10.79
N GLU A 199 -16.67 -2.34 11.88
CA GLU A 199 -16.30 -1.80 13.19
C GLU A 199 -14.80 -1.58 13.37
N VAL A 200 -14.45 -0.66 14.29
CA VAL A 200 -13.09 -0.47 14.80
C VAL A 200 -13.00 -1.01 16.23
N GLY A 201 -12.17 -2.03 16.44
CA GLY A 201 -11.95 -2.67 17.74
C GLY A 201 -10.87 -1.99 18.62
N PRO A 202 -10.62 -2.54 19.82
CA PRO A 202 -9.42 -2.22 20.60
C PRO A 202 -8.14 -2.69 19.89
N TRP A 203 -6.98 -2.24 20.36
CA TRP A 203 -5.68 -2.82 19.99
C TRP A 203 -5.00 -3.32 21.27
N PRO A 204 -4.54 -4.57 21.35
CA PRO A 204 -4.69 -5.66 20.36
C PRO A 204 -6.16 -6.12 20.19
N PRO A 205 -6.49 -6.95 19.18
CA PRO A 205 -7.75 -7.71 19.18
C PRO A 205 -7.85 -8.65 20.38
N GLU A 206 -9.05 -8.90 20.86
CA GLU A 206 -9.31 -9.84 21.95
C GLU A 206 -8.99 -11.28 21.51
N PRO A 207 -8.27 -12.09 22.31
CA PRO A 207 -8.02 -13.50 22.00
C PRO A 207 -9.32 -14.27 21.76
N GLY A 208 -9.33 -15.15 20.75
CA GLY A 208 -10.50 -15.94 20.38
C GLY A 208 -11.61 -15.16 19.65
N SER A 209 -11.52 -13.84 19.49
CA SER A 209 -12.53 -13.03 18.77
C SER A 209 -12.51 -13.22 17.24
N TRP A 210 -11.48 -13.86 16.70
CA TRP A 210 -11.23 -14.03 15.27
C TRP A 210 -10.90 -15.48 14.89
N ASP A 211 -11.15 -15.83 13.62
CA ASP A 211 -10.71 -17.06 12.96
C ASP A 211 -9.54 -16.78 11.98
N LEU A 212 -9.50 -15.56 11.41
CA LEU A 212 -8.42 -15.06 10.55
C LEU A 212 -7.84 -13.75 11.13
N LEU A 213 -6.52 -13.68 11.30
CA LEU A 213 -5.80 -12.44 11.61
C LEU A 213 -5.00 -12.00 10.38
N VAL A 214 -5.05 -10.70 10.04
CA VAL A 214 -4.25 -10.14 8.93
C VAL A 214 -3.38 -8.99 9.42
N ASN A 215 -2.06 -9.11 9.35
CA ASN A 215 -1.14 -8.02 9.65
C ASN A 215 -0.90 -7.13 8.42
N CYS A 216 -1.53 -5.95 8.40
CA CYS A 216 -1.30 -4.90 7.42
C CYS A 216 -0.35 -3.79 7.95
N THR A 217 0.39 -4.05 9.04
CA THR A 217 1.36 -3.11 9.63
C THR A 217 2.81 -3.45 9.25
N PRO A 218 3.75 -2.49 9.29
CA PRO A 218 5.18 -2.74 9.09
C PRO A 218 5.90 -3.25 10.36
N ILE A 219 5.17 -3.84 11.31
CA ILE A 219 5.71 -4.43 12.54
C ILE A 219 6.24 -5.83 12.19
N GLY A 220 7.45 -6.18 12.64
CA GLY A 220 8.15 -7.41 12.26
C GLY A 220 8.93 -7.31 10.93
N MET A 221 8.85 -6.19 10.22
CA MET A 221 9.59 -5.94 8.99
C MET A 221 11.04 -5.49 9.27
N HIS A 222 11.99 -5.92 8.43
CA HIS A 222 13.39 -5.50 8.49
C HIS A 222 13.54 -3.95 8.60
N PRO A 223 14.37 -3.42 9.52
CA PRO A 223 15.31 -4.13 10.39
C PRO A 223 14.75 -4.66 11.73
N ARG A 224 13.49 -4.38 12.06
CA ARG A 224 12.92 -4.69 13.40
C ARG A 224 12.20 -6.04 13.38
N VAL A 225 12.96 -7.09 13.10
CA VAL A 225 12.46 -8.45 12.79
C VAL A 225 11.91 -9.23 14.00
N ASP A 226 12.22 -8.76 15.21
CA ASP A 226 11.79 -9.35 16.49
C ASP A 226 10.61 -8.60 17.13
N GLU A 227 10.09 -7.57 16.46
CA GLU A 227 8.78 -7.01 16.79
C GLU A 227 7.65 -7.94 16.30
N THR A 228 6.56 -8.00 17.05
CA THR A 228 5.30 -8.67 16.66
C THR A 228 4.14 -7.72 16.99
N PRO A 229 3.06 -7.67 16.18
CA PRO A 229 1.95 -6.75 16.43
C PRO A 229 1.03 -7.22 17.58
N ILE A 230 1.05 -8.52 17.93
CA ILE A 230 0.35 -9.10 19.08
C ILE A 230 1.27 -10.05 19.87
N PRO A 231 1.15 -10.14 21.20
CA PRO A 231 1.85 -11.14 22.01
C PRO A 231 1.51 -12.59 21.63
N ALA A 232 2.45 -13.52 21.83
CA ALA A 232 2.31 -14.93 21.45
C ALA A 232 1.13 -15.64 22.16
N ASP A 233 0.90 -15.30 23.44
CA ASP A 233 -0.21 -15.76 24.28
C ASP A 233 -1.59 -15.25 23.82
N GLN A 234 -1.63 -14.32 22.87
CA GLN A 234 -2.86 -13.75 22.30
C GLN A 234 -3.12 -14.23 20.86
N ILE A 235 -2.20 -15.00 20.27
CA ILE A 235 -2.40 -15.64 18.97
C ILE A 235 -3.37 -16.82 19.16
N THR A 236 -4.45 -16.80 18.40
CA THR A 236 -5.59 -17.74 18.51
C THR A 236 -6.14 -18.02 17.10
N GLY A 237 -7.42 -18.39 16.96
CA GLY A 237 -8.05 -18.55 15.65
C GLY A 237 -7.48 -19.72 14.83
N ARG A 238 -7.60 -19.63 13.50
CA ARG A 238 -7.26 -20.72 12.55
C ARG A 238 -6.13 -20.35 11.62
N CYS A 239 -6.07 -19.09 11.17
CA CYS A 239 -5.09 -18.62 10.20
C CYS A 239 -4.53 -17.23 10.57
N VAL A 240 -3.23 -17.05 10.36
CA VAL A 240 -2.53 -15.77 10.47
C VAL A 240 -1.86 -15.45 9.13
N TYR A 241 -2.25 -14.32 8.53
CA TYR A 241 -1.69 -13.81 7.29
C TYR A 241 -0.89 -12.53 7.59
N ASP A 242 0.43 -12.61 7.51
CA ASP A 242 1.30 -11.45 7.65
C ASP A 242 1.65 -10.88 6.28
N LEU A 243 1.32 -9.61 6.00
CA LEU A 243 1.65 -8.97 4.72
C LEU A 243 3.11 -8.50 4.64
N VAL A 244 3.88 -8.60 5.74
CA VAL A 244 5.32 -8.45 5.71
C VAL A 244 5.93 -9.64 4.94
N TYR A 245 6.78 -9.31 3.95
CA TYR A 245 7.49 -10.29 3.11
C TYR A 245 9.02 -10.26 3.30
N ASN A 246 9.54 -9.35 4.14
CA ASN A 246 10.96 -9.27 4.48
C ASN A 246 11.13 -9.00 6.00
N PRO A 247 11.51 -10.01 6.80
CA PRO A 247 11.83 -11.39 6.41
C PRO A 247 10.59 -12.19 5.96
N PRO A 248 10.75 -13.29 5.20
CA PRO A 248 9.62 -14.13 4.77
C PRO A 248 8.90 -14.87 5.90
N GLY A 249 9.61 -15.15 7.00
CA GLY A 249 9.05 -15.73 8.22
C GLY A 249 9.23 -14.78 9.39
N THR A 250 8.30 -13.83 9.56
CA THR A 250 8.30 -12.86 10.66
C THR A 250 8.13 -13.54 12.01
N ARG A 251 8.42 -12.81 13.09
CA ARG A 251 8.13 -13.27 14.45
C ARG A 251 6.67 -13.72 14.62
N LEU A 252 5.71 -12.93 14.12
CA LEU A 252 4.29 -13.25 14.16
C LEU A 252 3.98 -14.61 13.53
N LEU A 253 4.50 -14.90 12.34
CA LEU A 253 4.27 -16.18 11.67
C LEU A 253 4.92 -17.35 12.41
N ARG A 254 6.11 -17.16 13.00
CA ARG A 254 6.79 -18.19 13.80
C ARG A 254 6.01 -18.52 15.08
N GLU A 255 5.53 -17.50 15.79
CA GLU A 255 4.71 -17.66 17.00
C GLU A 255 3.34 -18.27 16.66
N ALA A 256 2.72 -17.89 15.53
CA ALA A 256 1.46 -18.45 15.07
C ALA A 256 1.55 -19.93 14.68
N ALA A 257 2.60 -20.33 13.95
CA ALA A 257 2.84 -21.74 13.63
C ALA A 257 3.06 -22.58 14.90
N ALA A 258 3.74 -22.02 15.92
CA ALA A 258 4.00 -22.71 17.18
C ALA A 258 2.73 -22.99 18.01
N VAL A 259 1.66 -22.20 17.85
CA VAL A 259 0.34 -22.46 18.46
C VAL A 259 -0.65 -23.17 17.52
N GLY A 260 -0.17 -23.67 16.37
CA GLY A 260 -0.96 -24.49 15.44
C GLY A 260 -1.83 -23.73 14.44
N CYS A 261 -1.68 -22.41 14.30
CA CYS A 261 -2.35 -21.65 13.24
C CYS A 261 -1.75 -21.95 11.87
N GLN A 262 -2.58 -21.99 10.84
CA GLN A 262 -2.12 -21.93 9.45
C GLN A 262 -1.51 -20.55 9.17
N THR A 263 -0.39 -20.51 8.44
CA THR A 263 0.38 -19.27 8.21
C THR A 263 0.51 -18.92 6.75
N ILE A 264 0.23 -17.66 6.39
CA ILE A 264 0.47 -17.11 5.04
C ILE A 264 1.40 -15.90 5.15
N GLY A 265 2.44 -15.84 4.32
CA GLY A 265 3.40 -14.73 4.28
C GLY A 265 3.18 -13.79 3.10
N GLY A 266 3.55 -12.52 3.25
CA GLY A 266 3.24 -11.44 2.30
C GLY A 266 3.84 -11.60 0.91
N LEU A 267 4.79 -12.53 0.75
CA LEU A 267 5.33 -12.92 -0.56
C LEU A 267 4.25 -13.50 -1.47
N GLU A 268 3.28 -14.24 -0.93
CA GLU A 268 2.23 -14.85 -1.75
C GLU A 268 1.26 -13.77 -2.28
N MET A 269 0.87 -12.80 -1.45
CA MET A 269 0.16 -11.60 -1.91
C MET A 269 0.94 -10.85 -2.99
N LEU A 270 2.24 -10.62 -2.75
CA LEU A 270 3.13 -9.86 -3.65
C LEU A 270 3.24 -10.53 -5.03
N ALA A 271 3.37 -11.86 -5.05
CA ALA A 271 3.43 -12.65 -6.28
C ALA A 271 2.08 -12.70 -7.02
N ALA A 272 0.96 -12.83 -6.29
CA ALA A 272 -0.38 -12.86 -6.87
C ALA A 272 -0.78 -11.50 -7.49
N GLN A 273 -0.58 -10.38 -6.77
CA GLN A 273 -0.89 -9.04 -7.28
C GLN A 273 -0.01 -8.65 -8.50
N ALA A 274 1.21 -9.17 -8.56
CA ALA A 274 2.14 -8.98 -9.69
C ALA A 274 1.72 -9.82 -10.92
N ARG A 275 1.06 -10.97 -10.69
CA ARG A 275 0.54 -11.82 -11.77
C ARG A 275 -0.64 -11.15 -12.49
N ASP A 276 -1.57 -10.57 -11.74
CA ASP A 276 -2.71 -9.78 -12.26
C ASP A 276 -2.19 -8.55 -13.04
N GLN A 277 -1.27 -7.77 -12.45
CA GLN A 277 -0.56 -6.67 -13.13
C GLN A 277 0.04 -7.08 -14.49
N PHE A 278 0.86 -8.13 -14.51
CA PHE A 278 1.46 -8.65 -15.74
C PHE A 278 0.40 -9.09 -16.77
N GLN A 279 -0.67 -9.75 -16.32
CA GLN A 279 -1.74 -10.19 -17.20
C GLN A 279 -2.51 -9.02 -17.82
N ARG A 280 -2.76 -7.94 -17.05
CA ARG A 280 -3.39 -6.71 -17.55
C ARG A 280 -2.54 -5.98 -18.58
N TRP A 281 -1.22 -5.86 -18.39
CA TRP A 281 -0.35 -5.16 -19.34
C TRP A 281 0.01 -5.97 -20.59
N THR A 282 -0.01 -7.30 -20.51
CA THR A 282 0.48 -8.17 -21.61
C THR A 282 -0.60 -9.00 -22.29
N GLY A 283 -1.79 -9.10 -21.71
CA GLY A 283 -2.84 -10.03 -22.12
C GLY A 283 -2.51 -11.51 -21.87
N ARG A 284 -1.47 -11.81 -21.06
CA ARG A 284 -0.92 -13.18 -20.91
C ARG A 284 -0.80 -13.60 -19.46
N THR A 285 -1.22 -14.82 -19.16
CA THR A 285 -0.86 -15.48 -17.90
C THR A 285 0.63 -15.87 -17.93
N PRO A 286 1.44 -15.48 -16.94
CA PRO A 286 2.83 -15.93 -16.83
C PRO A 286 2.93 -17.33 -16.24
N ARG A 287 4.10 -17.98 -16.32
CA ARG A 287 4.31 -19.32 -15.74
C ARG A 287 4.06 -19.32 -14.23
N ALA A 288 3.37 -20.34 -13.72
CA ALA A 288 3.23 -20.59 -12.29
C ALA A 288 4.58 -20.54 -11.57
N GLY A 289 4.64 -19.91 -10.40
CA GLY A 289 5.87 -19.71 -9.63
C GLY A 289 6.73 -18.50 -10.04
N VAL A 290 6.72 -18.05 -11.30
CA VAL A 290 7.76 -17.13 -11.81
C VAL A 290 7.81 -15.76 -11.10
N MET A 291 6.65 -15.23 -10.66
CA MET A 291 6.61 -13.98 -9.89
C MET A 291 7.22 -14.12 -8.49
N ARG A 292 7.03 -15.30 -7.88
CA ARG A 292 7.56 -15.65 -6.56
C ARG A 292 9.07 -15.90 -6.63
N GLU A 293 9.51 -16.62 -7.65
CA GLU A 293 10.93 -16.82 -7.98
C GLU A 293 11.65 -15.47 -8.18
N ALA A 294 11.09 -14.58 -9.02
CA ALA A 294 11.66 -13.27 -9.28
C ALA A 294 11.76 -12.38 -8.03
N ALA A 295 10.73 -12.37 -7.18
CA ALA A 295 10.74 -11.64 -5.91
C ALA A 295 11.83 -12.17 -4.95
N LEU A 296 11.92 -13.50 -4.78
CA LEU A 296 12.95 -14.14 -3.95
C LEU A 296 14.37 -13.85 -4.47
N THR A 297 14.60 -13.96 -5.78
CA THR A 297 15.88 -13.59 -6.40
C THR A 297 16.22 -12.13 -6.11
N ARG A 298 15.25 -11.22 -6.23
CA ARG A 298 15.45 -9.78 -6.00
C ARG A 298 15.78 -9.46 -4.54
N PHE A 299 15.17 -10.14 -3.57
CA PHE A 299 15.49 -10.00 -2.15
C PHE A 299 16.90 -10.54 -1.84
N ALA A 300 17.27 -11.69 -2.41
CA ALA A 300 18.62 -12.25 -2.27
C ALA A 300 19.72 -11.36 -2.89
N GLU A 301 19.41 -10.56 -3.91
CA GLU A 301 20.31 -9.50 -4.38
C GLU A 301 20.44 -8.34 -3.38
N PHE A 302 19.32 -7.85 -2.81
CA PHE A 302 19.37 -6.75 -1.84
C PHE A 302 20.20 -7.11 -0.60
N ALA A 303 19.97 -8.29 0.00
CA ALA A 303 20.75 -8.76 1.14
C ALA A 303 22.26 -8.87 0.85
N ARG A 304 22.65 -9.24 -0.39
CA ARG A 304 24.06 -9.28 -0.80
C ARG A 304 24.66 -7.90 -1.08
N ASN A 305 23.84 -6.92 -1.48
CA ASN A 305 24.27 -5.54 -1.70
C ASN A 305 24.38 -4.73 -0.40
N GLU A 306 23.66 -5.08 0.67
CA GLU A 306 23.85 -4.46 2.00
C GLU A 306 25.21 -4.84 2.63
N ASN A 307 25.84 -5.95 2.20
CA ASN A 307 27.25 -6.25 2.48
C ASN A 307 28.25 -5.43 1.61
N HIS A 308 27.79 -4.57 0.71
CA HIS A 308 28.60 -3.67 -0.11
C HIS A 308 28.31 -2.19 0.19
N VAL A 309 28.14 -1.85 1.47
CA VAL A 309 28.29 -0.47 1.93
C VAL A 309 29.78 -0.09 1.80
N VAL A 310 30.09 0.66 0.74
CA VAL A 310 31.31 1.49 0.70
C VAL A 310 31.21 2.48 1.87
N ARG A 311 32.27 2.52 2.68
CA ARG A 311 32.37 3.35 3.90
C ARG A 311 32.44 4.84 3.58
#